data_AF-A0A543I7E9-F1
#
_entry.id   AF-A0A543I7E9-F1
#
_cell.length_a   1.000
_cell.length_b   1.000
_cell.length_c   1.000
_cell.angle_alpha   90.00
_cell.angle_beta   90.00
_cell.angle_gamma   90.00
#
_symmetry.space_group_name_H-M   'P 1'
#
loop_
_entity.id
_entity.type
_entity.pdbx_description
1 polymer ?
#
loop_
_entity_poly.entity_id
_entity_poly.type
_entity_poly.pdbx_seq_one_letter_code
_entity_poly.pdbx_strand_id
1 'polypeptide(L)' 'MLDAAGDVPRTRESATGMALVDGQLVASVKRTLGRGRVRFDLRPYRALTPAQTEALGQAAGRYGEYLQLKAEISLP' A
#
# COMPACT_ATOMS: atom_id res chain seq x y z
N MET A 1 -11.74 13.95 -4.28
CA MET A 1 -10.67 13.72 -5.27
C MET A 1 -9.69 12.74 -4.65
N LEU A 2 -9.35 11.67 -5.36
CA LEU A 2 -8.27 10.75 -4.95
C LEU A 2 -7.06 11.11 -5.82
N ASP A 3 -5.88 11.28 -5.23
CA ASP A 3 -4.67 11.82 -5.88
C ASP A 3 -4.75 13.32 -6.27
N ALA A 4 -4.86 14.19 -5.26
CA ALA A 4 -4.85 15.63 -5.50
C ALA A 4 -3.50 16.14 -6.02
N ALA A 5 -2.40 15.45 -5.69
CA ALA A 5 -1.05 15.80 -6.14
C ALA A 5 -0.79 15.42 -7.61
N GLY A 6 -1.57 14.50 -8.20
CA GLY A 6 -1.33 13.99 -9.55
C GLY A 6 -0.09 13.10 -9.63
N ASP A 7 0.25 12.41 -8.53
CA ASP A 7 1.42 11.55 -8.43
C ASP A 7 1.26 10.26 -9.25
N VAL A 8 0.02 9.83 -9.52
CA VAL A 8 -0.25 8.62 -10.30
C VAL A 8 -0.10 8.92 -11.80
N PRO A 9 0.70 8.13 -12.54
CA PRO A 9 0.79 8.26 -13.98
C PRO A 9 -0.59 8.17 -14.64
N ARG A 10 -0.90 9.09 -15.56
CA ARG A 10 -2.18 9.12 -16.29
C ARG A 10 -2.36 7.98 -17.30
N THR A 11 -1.39 7.07 -17.38
CA THR A 11 -1.49 5.85 -18.18
C THR A 11 -2.38 4.81 -17.48
N ARG A 12 -2.73 3.72 -18.17
CA ARG A 12 -3.49 2.64 -17.53
C ARG A 12 -2.68 2.05 -16.38
N GLU A 13 -3.10 2.31 -15.16
CA GLU A 13 -2.50 1.71 -13.96
C GLU A 13 -2.68 0.19 -14.03
N SER A 14 -1.57 -0.52 -13.96
CA SER A 14 -1.52 -1.98 -14.09
C SER A 14 -1.59 -2.67 -12.73
N ALA A 15 -1.39 -1.92 -11.64
CA ALA A 15 -1.46 -2.42 -10.29
C ALA A 15 -2.88 -2.85 -9.93
N THR A 16 -3.01 -4.07 -9.41
CA THR A 16 -4.28 -4.61 -8.93
C THR A 16 -4.69 -4.01 -7.58
N GLY A 17 -3.76 -3.40 -6.84
CA GLY A 17 -4.00 -2.77 -5.55
C GLY A 17 -3.41 -1.37 -5.47
N MET A 18 -3.99 -0.56 -4.58
CA MET A 18 -3.61 0.83 -4.34
C MET A 18 -3.43 1.08 -2.84
N ALA A 19 -2.45 1.91 -2.50
CA ALA A 19 -2.25 2.42 -1.16
C ALA A 19 -2.66 3.89 -1.10
N LEU A 20 -3.55 4.22 -0.18
CA LEU A 20 -4.08 5.57 -0.01
C LEU A 20 -3.88 6.05 1.43
N VAL A 21 -3.44 7.29 1.60
CA VAL A 21 -3.31 7.98 2.89
C VAL A 21 -3.84 9.41 2.70
N ASP A 22 -4.73 9.87 3.58
CA ASP A 22 -5.30 11.24 3.53
C ASP A 22 -5.94 11.62 2.18
N GLY A 23 -6.55 10.65 1.48
CA GLY A 23 -7.13 10.85 0.15
C GLY A 23 -6.11 10.95 -0.99
N GLN A 24 -4.83 10.75 -0.70
CA GLN A 24 -3.74 10.73 -1.68
C GLN A 24 -3.37 9.29 -2.03
N LEU A 25 -3.22 9.00 -3.33
CA LEU A 25 -2.62 7.75 -3.79
C LEU A 25 -1.11 7.86 -3.62
N VAL A 26 -0.54 7.02 -2.77
CA VAL A 26 0.88 7.10 -2.38
C VAL A 26 1.73 5.98 -2.95
N ALA A 27 1.13 4.82 -3.26
CA ALA A 27 1.83 3.70 -3.88
C ALA A 27 0.88 2.79 -4.67
N SER A 28 1.43 2.15 -5.69
CA SER A 28 0.85 0.91 -6.23
C SER A 28 1.17 -0.27 -5.32
N VAL A 29 0.30 -1.29 -5.30
CA VAL A 29 0.43 -2.42 -4.38
C VAL A 29 0.29 -3.75 -5.11
N LYS A 30 1.23 -4.65 -4.85
CA LYS A 30 1.06 -6.09 -5.12
C LYS A 30 0.88 -6.83 -3.80
N ARG A 31 -0.24 -7.54 -3.67
CA ARG A 31 -0.53 -8.40 -2.52
C ARG A 31 -0.18 -9.86 -2.84
N THR A 32 0.56 -10.50 -1.96
CA THR A 32 0.92 -11.92 -2.06
C THR A 32 0.48 -12.66 -0.78
N LEU A 33 -0.30 -13.72 -0.93
CA LEU A 33 -0.67 -14.61 0.17
C LEU A 33 0.32 -15.77 0.23
N GLY A 34 0.86 -16.04 1.42
CA GLY A 34 1.78 -17.15 1.68
C GLY A 34 1.33 -17.98 2.89
N ARG A 35 2.14 -18.97 3.27
CA ARG A 35 1.86 -19.80 4.45
C ARG A 35 1.96 -18.96 5.73
N GLY A 36 0.81 -18.61 6.31
CA GLY A 36 0.71 -17.86 7.57
C GLY A 36 0.99 -16.36 7.46
N ARG A 37 1.14 -15.81 6.26
CA ARG A 37 1.43 -14.38 6.07
C ARG A 37 0.77 -13.80 4.83
N VAL A 38 0.50 -12.50 4.89
CA VAL A 38 0.13 -11.66 3.75
C VAL A 38 1.21 -10.58 3.59
N ARG A 39 1.78 -10.49 2.38
CA ARG A 39 2.79 -9.50 2.03
C ARG A 39 2.23 -8.46 1.08
N PHE A 40 2.48 -7.20 1.38
CA PHE A 40 2.17 -6.05 0.55
C PHE A 40 3.47 -5.45 0.03
N ASP A 41 3.77 -5.70 -1.23
CA ASP A 41 4.87 -5.04 -1.94
C ASP A 41 4.36 -3.69 -2.45
N LEU A 42 4.80 -2.63 -1.80
CA LEU A 42 4.45 -1.25 -2.13
C LEU A 42 5.48 -0.67 -3.10
N ARG A 43 5.01 -0.01 -4.14
CA ARG A 43 5.84 0.79 -5.06
C ARG A 43 5.37 2.24 -4.98
N PRO A 44 6.02 3.06 -4.14
CA PRO A 44 5.62 4.45 -3.97
C PRO A 44 5.76 5.26 -5.25
N TYR A 45 4.81 6.16 -5.51
CA TYR A 45 4.92 7.12 -6.61
C TYR A 45 5.91 8.25 -6.28
N ARG A 46 6.17 8.47 -4.98
CA ARG A 46 7.17 9.38 -4.43
C ARG A 46 7.69 8.84 -3.09
N ALA A 47 8.74 9.46 -2.55
CA ALA A 47 9.22 9.12 -1.20
C ALA A 47 8.09 9.28 -0.16
N LEU A 48 7.85 8.23 0.63
CA LEU A 48 6.85 8.24 1.69
C LEU A 48 7.40 8.96 2.92
N THR A 49 6.54 9.73 3.59
CA THR A 49 6.87 10.27 4.90
C THR A 49 6.83 9.16 5.97
N PRO A 50 7.47 9.36 7.14
CA PRO A 50 7.35 8.42 8.26
C PRO A 50 5.89 8.17 8.66
N ALA A 51 5.08 9.23 8.72
CA ALA A 51 3.65 9.13 9.05
C ALA A 51 2.86 8.33 8.03
N GLN A 52 3.14 8.51 6.72
CA GLN A 52 2.51 7.70 5.67
C GLN A 52 2.90 6.23 5.80
N THR A 53 4.16 5.95 6.07
CA THR A 53 4.66 4.57 6.24
C THR A 53 4.00 3.90 7.45
N GLU A 54 3.88 4.62 8.56
CA GLU A 54 3.20 4.13 9.76
C GLU A 54 1.71 3.85 9.50
N ALA A 55 1.00 4.78 8.85
CA ALA A 55 -0.41 4.61 8.51
C ALA A 55 -0.66 3.37 7.63
N LEU A 56 0.23 3.13 6.64
CA LEU A 56 0.19 1.93 5.81
C LEU A 56 0.48 0.68 6.63
N GLY A 57 1.45 0.73 7.54
CA GLY A 57 1.75 -0.34 8.51
C GLY A 57 0.53 -0.75 9.34
N GLN A 58 -0.17 0.23 9.92
CA GLN A 58 -1.39 -0.01 10.69
C GLN A 58 -2.51 -0.61 9.82
N ALA A 59 -2.67 -0.11 8.59
CA ALA A 59 -3.64 -0.66 7.66
C ALA A 59 -3.34 -2.11 7.26
N ALA A 60 -2.07 -2.43 6.99
CA ALA A 60 -1.64 -3.81 6.73
C ALA A 60 -1.86 -4.72 7.94
N GLY A 61 -1.59 -4.22 9.16
CA GLY A 61 -1.86 -4.93 10.42
C GLY A 61 -3.32 -5.34 10.55
N ARG A 62 -4.26 -4.40 10.42
CA ARG A 62 -5.71 -4.67 10.41
C ARG A 62 -6.12 -5.69 9.35
N TYR A 63 -5.46 -5.64 8.18
CA TYR A 63 -5.71 -6.60 7.11
C TYR A 63 -5.21 -8.00 7.45
N GLY A 64 -4.03 -8.10 8.08
CA GLY A 64 -3.48 -9.35 8.58
C GLY A 64 -4.39 -9.99 9.63
N GLU A 65 -4.85 -9.19 10.61
CA GLU A 65 -5.80 -9.64 11.64
C GLU A 65 -7.09 -10.19 11.02
N TYR A 66 -7.67 -9.47 10.07
CA TYR A 66 -8.86 -9.93 9.34
C TYR A 66 -8.63 -11.28 8.63
N LEU A 67 -7.46 -11.47 8.04
CA LEU A 67 -7.11 -12.72 7.37
C LEU A 67 -6.58 -13.81 8.31
N GLN A 68 -6.38 -13.52 9.59
CA GLN A 68 -5.65 -14.37 10.53
C GLN A 68 -4.25 -14.74 10.03
N LEU A 69 -3.57 -13.80 9.36
CA LEU A 69 -2.22 -13.95 8.83
C LEU A 69 -1.31 -12.85 9.36
N LYS A 70 -0.02 -13.13 9.50
CA LYS A 70 0.97 -12.09 9.79
C LYS A 70 1.07 -11.13 8.60
N ALA A 71 0.86 -9.84 8.82
CA ALA A 71 1.02 -8.82 7.79
C ALA A 71 2.49 -8.37 7.67
N GLU A 72 2.96 -8.22 6.44
CA GLU A 72 4.30 -7.71 6.12
C GLU A 72 4.20 -6.66 5.01
N ILE A 73 4.87 -5.53 5.18
CA ILE A 73 5.05 -4.51 4.14
C ILE A 73 6.48 -4.58 3.63
N SER A 74 6.65 -4.51 2.31
CA SER A 74 7.95 -4.29 1.69
C SER A 74 7.91 -3.01 0.86
N LEU A 75 8.94 -2.20 1.04
CA LEU A 75 9.28 -1.07 0.18
C LEU A 75 10.54 -1.45 -0.63
N PRO A 76 10.78 -0.84 -1.81
CA PRO A 76 12.01 -1.03 -2.57
C PRO A 76 13.25 -0.49 -1.82
#